data_AF-A0ABD6ENP5-F1
#
_entry.id   AF-A0ABD6ENP5-F1
#
_cell.length_a   1.000
_cell.length_b   1.000
_cell.length_c   1.000
_cell.angle_alpha   90.00
_cell.angle_beta   90.00
_cell.angle_gamma   90.00
#
_symmetry.space_group_name_H-M   'P 1'
#
loop_
_entity.id
_entity.type
_entity.pdbx_description
1 polymer ?
#
loop_
_entity_poly.entity_id
_entity_poly.type
_entity_poly.pdbx_seq_one_letter_code
_entity_poly.pdbx_strand_id
1 'polypeptide(L)'
;MPRSYESFISLVKSSSAEEFESVVERLIKCYHPSLREGNKKRLSRLFLYVLRYFDDCSHTASATDKISCCASSLYMLYKFDIEYSTRCMRALIRDLNRSHQKKPHAMFSFRVIAMLRLVAQLYPVTDIFHPVCTPMFFLAVQFLNDTHVTSVKDMARLLFLASILVDYISESKRYVPEMIAFMRGFLLTSVKNEEDERAPVCNFPVSLPHRHMLLINENCSGPNLTLTKIDLSCVFDEDATSFEDSDLNKALVLHCAFGLLSKLLQIYSVFPHSFTAIFAPVMDIIKRMPQDRYPQWLRSDIDIVQASYGGEIKKHSSFKQLQRPKQTKNMLEFLEPRTEDEGGSKITKLSKDSEKGTNAKKRLMHMYKKEMRGAMKELRKDNRFLASEKRQRVAVRDQERKEKVKELMSSLQQQQGDYNKMRAGRL
;
A
#
# COMPACT_ATOMS: atom_id res chain seq x y z
N MET A 1 -6.98 -2.69 -39.13
CA MET A 1 -6.28 -3.30 -37.98
C MET A 1 -5.36 -4.38 -38.51
N PRO A 2 -4.05 -4.35 -38.23
CA PRO A 2 -3.15 -5.39 -38.66
C PRO A 2 -3.58 -6.75 -38.08
N ARG A 3 -3.63 -7.78 -38.94
CA ARG A 3 -4.07 -9.13 -38.53
C ARG A 3 -2.94 -9.92 -37.86
N SER A 4 -1.70 -9.69 -38.28
CA SER A 4 -0.48 -10.31 -37.75
C SER A 4 0.57 -9.25 -37.37
N TYR A 5 1.59 -9.67 -36.61
CA TYR A 5 2.73 -8.82 -36.27
C TYR A 5 3.51 -8.37 -37.52
N GLU A 6 3.70 -9.26 -38.49
CA GLU A 6 4.38 -8.96 -39.76
C GLU A 6 3.65 -7.87 -40.56
N SER A 7 2.31 -7.94 -40.61
CA SER A 7 1.48 -6.92 -41.25
C SER A 7 1.54 -5.57 -40.53
N PHE A 8 1.81 -5.56 -39.23
CA PHE A 8 2.05 -4.34 -38.48
C PHE A 8 3.43 -3.77 -38.81
N ILE A 9 4.47 -4.60 -38.79
CA ILE A 9 5.84 -4.18 -39.15
C ILE A 9 5.90 -3.63 -40.58
N SER A 10 5.23 -4.26 -41.56
CA SER A 10 5.24 -3.76 -42.94
C SER A 10 4.64 -2.36 -43.07
N LEU A 11 3.71 -2.01 -42.18
CA LEU A 11 3.07 -0.70 -42.12
C LEU A 11 3.97 0.35 -41.46
N VAL A 12 4.80 -0.09 -40.50
CA VAL A 12 5.67 0.77 -39.69
C VAL A 12 7.06 0.95 -40.30
N LYS A 13 7.59 -0.04 -41.02
CA LYS A 13 8.94 -0.01 -41.62
C LYS A 13 9.14 1.14 -42.60
N SER A 14 8.08 1.57 -43.29
CA SER A 14 8.11 2.68 -44.24
C SER A 14 7.97 4.05 -43.58
N SER A 15 7.68 4.11 -42.28
CA SER A 15 7.30 5.33 -41.59
C SER A 15 8.45 5.95 -40.80
N SER A 16 8.49 7.28 -40.77
CA SER A 16 9.33 8.02 -39.81
C SER A 16 8.83 7.85 -38.36
N ALA A 17 9.63 8.26 -37.37
CA ALA A 17 9.26 8.13 -35.95
C ALA A 17 7.97 8.92 -35.61
N GLU A 18 7.81 10.12 -36.18
CA GLU A 18 6.61 10.95 -35.99
C GLU A 18 5.39 10.38 -36.71
N GLU A 19 5.60 9.84 -37.93
CA GLU A 19 4.54 9.18 -38.67
C GLU A 19 4.03 7.95 -37.93
N PHE A 20 4.90 7.20 -37.26
CA PHE A 20 4.53 6.04 -36.45
C PHE A 20 3.51 6.39 -35.37
N GLU A 21 3.75 7.45 -34.59
CA GLU A 21 2.82 7.90 -33.56
C GLU A 21 1.47 8.29 -34.17
N SER A 22 1.50 9.06 -35.28
CA SER A 22 0.28 9.45 -36.00
C SER A 22 -0.52 8.26 -36.54
N VAL A 23 0.16 7.19 -36.96
CA VAL A 23 -0.45 5.96 -37.47
C VAL A 23 -1.13 5.21 -36.32
N VAL A 24 -0.46 5.09 -35.17
CA VAL A 24 -1.04 4.44 -33.99
C VAL A 24 -2.24 5.24 -33.48
N GLU A 25 -2.17 6.56 -33.41
CA GLU A 25 -3.30 7.41 -33.04
C GLU A 25 -4.51 7.23 -33.99
N ARG A 26 -4.25 7.19 -35.31
CA ARG A 26 -5.30 6.92 -36.30
C ARG A 26 -5.93 5.55 -36.07
N LEU A 27 -5.13 4.52 -35.80
CA LEU A 27 -5.64 3.19 -35.47
C LEU A 27 -6.47 3.20 -34.17
N ILE A 28 -6.05 3.93 -33.13
CA ILE A 28 -6.82 4.07 -31.89
C ILE A 28 -8.18 4.73 -32.16
N LYS A 29 -8.20 5.83 -32.95
CA LYS A 29 -9.44 6.54 -33.31
C LYS A 29 -10.39 5.66 -34.13
N CYS A 30 -9.89 4.97 -35.15
CA CYS A 30 -10.70 4.09 -36.00
C CYS A 30 -11.26 2.86 -35.27
N TYR A 31 -10.57 2.39 -34.23
CA TYR A 31 -10.96 1.20 -33.47
C TYR A 31 -11.30 1.52 -32.01
N HIS A 32 -11.83 2.72 -31.74
CA HIS A 32 -12.22 3.11 -30.39
C HIS A 32 -13.28 2.13 -29.81
N PRO A 33 -13.23 1.79 -28.51
CA PRO A 33 -14.15 0.82 -27.91
C PRO A 33 -15.64 1.19 -28.03
N SER A 34 -15.95 2.49 -28.12
CA SER A 34 -17.33 2.97 -28.27
C SER A 34 -17.95 2.70 -29.64
N LEU A 35 -17.14 2.45 -30.68
CA LEU A 35 -17.63 2.30 -32.05
C LEU A 35 -18.22 0.91 -32.33
N ARG A 36 -17.62 -0.14 -31.76
CA ARG A 36 -18.06 -1.53 -32.01
C ARG A 36 -17.59 -2.47 -30.91
N GLU A 37 -18.47 -3.39 -30.53
CA GLU A 37 -18.13 -4.50 -29.64
C GLU A 37 -16.97 -5.34 -30.23
N GLY A 38 -16.02 -5.72 -29.37
CA GLY A 38 -14.81 -6.46 -29.76
C GLY A 38 -13.61 -5.60 -30.16
N ASN A 39 -13.77 -4.28 -30.34
CA ASN A 39 -12.66 -3.36 -30.60
C ASN A 39 -11.65 -3.31 -29.44
N LYS A 40 -12.11 -3.42 -28.18
CA LYS A 40 -11.22 -3.50 -27.01
C LYS A 40 -10.16 -4.60 -27.15
N LYS A 41 -10.59 -5.83 -27.50
CA LYS A 41 -9.67 -6.97 -27.72
C LYS A 41 -8.68 -6.72 -28.87
N ARG A 42 -9.09 -5.96 -29.89
CA ARG A 42 -8.21 -5.57 -31.01
C ARG A 42 -7.16 -4.57 -30.54
N LEU A 43 -7.55 -3.55 -29.77
CA LEU A 43 -6.61 -2.59 -29.18
C LEU A 43 -5.63 -3.27 -28.21
N SER A 44 -6.07 -4.23 -27.39
CA SER A 44 -5.16 -5.03 -26.56
C SER A 44 -4.12 -5.79 -27.42
N ARG A 45 -4.52 -6.34 -28.57
CA ARG A 45 -3.55 -6.94 -29.53
C ARG A 45 -2.61 -5.90 -30.16
N LEU A 46 -3.08 -4.68 -30.42
CA LEU A 46 -2.22 -3.60 -30.89
C LEU A 46 -1.14 -3.27 -29.87
N PHE A 47 -1.52 -3.18 -28.60
CA PHE A 47 -0.57 -2.94 -27.50
C PHE A 47 0.54 -4.00 -27.52
N LEU A 48 0.20 -5.27 -27.68
CA LEU A 48 1.20 -6.35 -27.81
C LEU A 48 2.11 -6.17 -29.05
N TYR A 49 1.59 -5.74 -30.19
CA TYR A 49 2.40 -5.50 -31.40
C TYR A 49 3.34 -4.31 -31.24
N VAL A 50 2.85 -3.19 -30.68
CA VAL A 50 3.69 -2.02 -30.38
C VAL A 50 4.75 -2.38 -29.35
N LEU A 51 4.40 -3.17 -28.33
CA LEU A 51 5.33 -3.59 -27.29
C LEU A 51 6.42 -4.53 -27.83
N ARG A 52 6.09 -5.41 -28.77
CA ARG A 52 7.09 -6.23 -29.48
C ARG A 52 7.98 -5.39 -30.38
N TYR A 53 7.42 -4.42 -31.10
CA TYR A 53 8.20 -3.51 -31.92
C TYR A 53 9.15 -2.64 -31.07
N PHE A 54 8.69 -2.21 -29.89
CA PHE A 54 9.53 -1.57 -28.88
C PHE A 54 10.68 -2.48 -28.46
N ASP A 55 10.41 -3.76 -28.16
CA ASP A 55 11.42 -4.75 -27.77
C ASP A 55 12.48 -4.93 -28.88
N ASP A 56 12.05 -5.03 -30.14
CA ASP A 56 12.93 -5.13 -31.31
C ASP A 56 13.82 -3.87 -31.47
N CYS A 57 13.24 -2.66 -31.30
CA CYS A 57 13.99 -1.41 -31.34
C CYS A 57 14.95 -1.24 -30.15
N SER A 58 14.62 -1.83 -28.99
CA SER A 58 15.41 -1.70 -27.76
C SER A 58 16.77 -2.41 -27.82
N HIS A 59 17.03 -3.20 -28.85
CA HIS A 59 18.32 -3.82 -29.09
C HIS A 59 19.38 -2.86 -29.65
N THR A 60 18.99 -1.72 -30.21
CA THR A 60 19.90 -0.76 -30.84
C THR A 60 19.83 0.59 -30.14
N ALA A 61 20.95 1.10 -29.64
CA ALA A 61 20.96 2.33 -28.86
C ALA A 61 20.70 3.59 -29.70
N SER A 62 21.04 3.56 -31.00
CA SER A 62 20.77 4.66 -31.93
C SER A 62 19.28 4.91 -32.22
N ALA A 63 18.36 4.03 -31.80
CA ALA A 63 16.93 4.13 -32.12
C ALA A 63 16.10 4.88 -31.05
N THR A 64 16.70 5.83 -30.32
CA THR A 64 16.04 6.54 -29.19
C THR A 64 14.73 7.20 -29.56
N ASP A 65 14.64 7.81 -30.75
CA ASP A 65 13.45 8.54 -31.19
C ASP A 65 12.27 7.59 -31.46
N LYS A 66 12.55 6.39 -31.98
CA LYS A 66 11.52 5.37 -32.19
C LYS A 66 11.02 4.82 -30.86
N ILE A 67 11.93 4.65 -29.89
CA ILE A 67 11.63 4.15 -28.55
C ILE A 67 10.72 5.15 -27.79
N SER A 68 10.99 6.45 -27.88
CA SER A 68 10.16 7.48 -27.23
C SER A 68 8.75 7.54 -27.84
N CYS A 69 8.62 7.54 -29.18
CA CYS A 69 7.32 7.49 -29.85
C CYS A 69 6.53 6.21 -29.50
N CYS A 70 7.22 5.07 -29.39
CA CYS A 70 6.61 3.83 -28.92
C CYS A 70 6.10 3.93 -27.49
N ALA A 71 6.87 4.56 -26.59
CA ALA A 71 6.45 4.73 -25.20
C ALA A 71 5.20 5.62 -25.08
N SER A 72 5.12 6.73 -25.82
CA SER A 72 3.92 7.58 -25.91
C SER A 72 2.71 6.79 -26.43
N SER A 73 2.91 6.04 -27.52
CA SER A 73 1.87 5.18 -28.11
C SER A 73 1.39 4.09 -27.14
N LEU A 74 2.30 3.46 -26.41
CA LEU A 74 1.98 2.46 -25.39
C LEU A 74 1.21 3.07 -24.22
N TYR A 75 1.54 4.29 -23.80
CA TYR A 75 0.82 4.99 -22.75
C TYR A 75 -0.64 5.28 -23.16
N MET A 76 -0.87 5.66 -24.41
CA MET A 76 -2.23 5.86 -24.95
C MET A 76 -3.02 4.55 -25.02
N LEU A 77 -2.38 3.46 -25.44
CA LEU A 77 -3.02 2.13 -25.53
C LEU A 77 -3.28 1.50 -24.17
N TYR A 78 -2.39 1.72 -23.20
CA TYR A 78 -2.47 1.21 -21.84
C TYR A 78 -3.80 1.58 -21.15
N LYS A 79 -4.29 2.80 -21.38
CA LYS A 79 -5.53 3.33 -20.76
C LYS A 79 -6.78 2.52 -21.08
N PHE A 80 -6.79 1.78 -22.19
CA PHE A 80 -7.96 0.98 -22.59
C PHE A 80 -8.03 -0.38 -21.87
N ASP A 81 -6.89 -0.97 -21.52
CA ASP A 81 -6.81 -2.30 -20.90
C ASP A 81 -5.57 -2.44 -20.01
N ILE A 82 -5.70 -1.95 -18.78
CA ILE A 82 -4.63 -1.92 -17.77
C ILE A 82 -4.20 -3.35 -17.39
N GLU A 83 -5.15 -4.26 -17.17
CA GLU A 83 -4.86 -5.64 -16.76
C GLU A 83 -4.11 -6.42 -17.84
N TYR A 84 -4.51 -6.27 -19.11
CA TYR A 84 -3.80 -6.93 -20.21
C TYR A 84 -2.39 -6.37 -20.37
N SER A 85 -2.25 -5.04 -20.32
CA SER A 85 -0.97 -4.35 -20.49
C SER A 85 0.03 -4.72 -19.38
N THR A 86 -0.43 -4.77 -18.13
CA THR A 86 0.39 -5.20 -16.99
C THR A 86 0.82 -6.66 -17.12
N ARG A 87 -0.05 -7.56 -17.59
CA ARG A 87 0.30 -8.97 -17.85
C ARG A 87 1.37 -9.09 -18.94
N CYS A 88 1.22 -8.35 -20.04
CA CYS A 88 2.20 -8.32 -21.13
C CYS A 88 3.56 -7.80 -20.65
N MET A 89 3.57 -6.70 -19.89
CA MET A 89 4.80 -6.16 -19.34
C MET A 89 5.47 -7.16 -18.39
N ARG A 90 4.72 -7.77 -17.47
CA ARG A 90 5.24 -8.81 -16.58
C ARG A 90 5.81 -10.02 -17.33
N ALA A 91 5.27 -10.37 -18.49
CA ALA A 91 5.83 -11.43 -19.32
C ALA A 91 7.22 -11.06 -19.84
N LEU A 92 7.40 -9.83 -20.35
CA LEU A 92 8.72 -9.35 -20.79
C LEU A 92 9.74 -9.27 -19.65
N ILE A 93 9.33 -8.77 -18.47
CA ILE A 93 10.20 -8.73 -17.29
C ILE A 93 10.66 -10.13 -16.90
N ARG A 94 9.75 -11.11 -16.96
CA ARG A 94 10.07 -12.50 -16.69
C ARG A 94 11.06 -13.07 -17.70
N ASP A 95 10.92 -12.71 -18.98
CA ASP A 95 11.82 -13.15 -20.03
C ASP A 95 13.21 -12.53 -19.87
N LEU A 96 13.30 -11.24 -19.52
CA LEU A 96 14.56 -10.57 -19.15
C LEU A 96 15.24 -11.24 -17.96
N ASN A 97 14.50 -11.49 -16.89
CA ASN A 97 15.02 -12.18 -15.71
C ASN A 97 15.51 -13.61 -16.05
N ARG A 98 14.77 -14.34 -16.87
CA ARG A 98 15.21 -15.67 -17.35
C ARG A 98 16.50 -15.58 -18.16
N SER A 99 16.68 -14.52 -18.96
CA SER A 99 17.92 -14.28 -19.69
C SER A 99 19.09 -13.98 -18.74
N HIS A 100 18.85 -13.14 -17.72
CA HIS A 100 19.84 -12.84 -16.67
C HIS A 100 20.26 -14.10 -15.92
N GLN A 101 19.30 -14.90 -15.45
CA GLN A 101 19.57 -16.14 -14.71
C GLN A 101 20.42 -17.15 -15.48
N LYS A 102 20.32 -17.18 -16.82
CA LYS A 102 21.18 -18.03 -17.66
C LYS A 102 22.63 -17.56 -17.70
N LYS A 103 22.87 -16.26 -17.58
CA LYS A 103 24.18 -15.62 -17.67
C LYS A 103 24.25 -14.45 -16.67
N PRO A 104 24.33 -14.71 -15.35
CA PRO A 104 24.19 -13.67 -14.33
C PRO A 104 25.32 -12.63 -14.38
N HIS A 105 26.49 -13.05 -14.84
CA HIS A 105 27.71 -12.26 -14.89
C HIS A 105 27.91 -11.51 -16.22
N ALA A 106 27.06 -11.77 -17.22
CA ALA A 106 27.19 -11.13 -18.53
C ALA A 106 26.69 -9.69 -18.48
N MET A 107 27.31 -8.83 -19.28
CA MET A 107 26.87 -7.45 -19.43
C MET A 107 25.46 -7.37 -20.02
N PHE A 108 24.66 -6.44 -19.52
CA PHE A 108 23.30 -6.23 -20.02
C PHE A 108 23.30 -5.43 -21.32
N SER A 109 22.32 -5.71 -22.17
CA SER A 109 22.07 -4.96 -23.40
C SER A 109 21.25 -3.69 -23.12
N PHE A 110 21.27 -2.74 -24.07
CA PHE A 110 20.47 -1.51 -24.02
C PHE A 110 18.97 -1.77 -23.76
N ARG A 111 18.48 -2.95 -24.15
CA ARG A 111 17.13 -3.45 -23.86
C ARG A 111 16.72 -3.26 -22.40
N VAL A 112 17.61 -3.52 -21.43
CA VAL A 112 17.29 -3.38 -19.99
C VAL A 112 17.00 -1.93 -19.63
N ILE A 113 17.80 -1.00 -20.16
CA ILE A 113 17.65 0.44 -19.92
C ILE A 113 16.39 0.98 -20.58
N ALA A 114 16.16 0.63 -21.85
CA ALA A 114 14.95 1.03 -22.56
C ALA A 114 13.70 0.56 -21.79
N MET A 115 13.69 -0.69 -21.33
CA MET A 115 12.58 -1.24 -20.54
C MET A 115 12.42 -0.52 -19.19
N LEU A 116 13.52 -0.21 -18.50
CA LEU A 116 13.46 0.53 -17.24
C LEU A 116 12.90 1.95 -17.46
N ARG A 117 13.30 2.66 -18.52
CA ARG A 117 12.73 3.97 -18.87
C ARG A 117 11.25 3.87 -19.26
N LEU A 118 10.87 2.87 -20.05
CA LEU A 118 9.49 2.63 -20.44
C LEU A 118 8.58 2.41 -19.22
N VAL A 119 9.02 1.59 -18.26
CA VAL A 119 8.23 1.31 -17.05
C VAL A 119 8.05 2.56 -16.19
N ALA A 120 9.07 3.41 -16.06
CA ALA A 120 8.96 4.68 -15.34
C ALA A 120 7.99 5.66 -16.01
N GLN A 121 7.88 5.62 -17.33
CA GLN A 121 6.95 6.48 -18.07
C GLN A 121 5.50 5.97 -18.00
N LEU A 122 5.31 4.65 -17.98
CA LEU A 122 3.97 4.05 -18.00
C LEU A 122 3.30 3.98 -16.61
N TYR A 123 4.09 3.82 -15.55
CA TYR A 123 3.59 3.46 -14.22
C TYR A 123 4.19 4.36 -13.13
N PRO A 124 3.44 4.62 -12.04
CA PRO A 124 3.98 5.35 -10.89
C PRO A 124 5.12 4.56 -10.22
N VAL A 125 6.23 5.25 -9.96
CA VAL A 125 7.43 4.67 -9.33
C VAL A 125 7.43 4.88 -7.81
N THR A 126 6.59 5.80 -7.31
CA THR A 126 6.51 6.19 -5.89
C THR A 126 5.83 5.17 -5.00
N ASP A 127 5.05 4.25 -5.56
CA ASP A 127 4.27 3.25 -4.82
C ASP A 127 5.16 2.25 -4.08
N ILE A 128 4.82 1.93 -2.82
CA ILE A 128 5.57 0.98 -1.97
C ILE A 128 5.75 -0.35 -2.70
N PHE A 129 4.68 -0.84 -3.32
CA PHE A 129 4.68 -2.03 -4.14
C PHE A 129 3.82 -1.83 -5.38
N HIS A 130 4.37 -2.13 -6.55
CA HIS A 130 3.68 -2.12 -7.82
C HIS A 130 4.05 -3.37 -8.64
N PRO A 131 3.09 -4.08 -9.26
CA PRO A 131 3.31 -5.40 -9.88
C PRO A 131 4.25 -5.42 -11.09
N VAL A 132 4.63 -4.24 -11.61
CA VAL A 132 5.53 -4.06 -12.77
C VAL A 132 6.80 -3.31 -12.37
N CYS A 133 6.67 -2.08 -11.83
CA CYS A 133 7.79 -1.27 -11.35
C CYS A 133 8.68 -1.98 -10.33
N THR A 134 8.09 -2.58 -9.29
CA THR A 134 8.88 -3.23 -8.23
C THR A 134 9.74 -4.38 -8.76
N PRO A 135 9.22 -5.37 -9.52
CA PRO A 135 10.08 -6.41 -10.08
C PRO A 135 11.10 -5.89 -11.09
N MET A 136 10.80 -4.84 -11.88
CA MET A 136 11.80 -4.23 -12.76
C MET A 136 12.91 -3.52 -12.02
N PHE A 137 12.55 -2.78 -10.98
CA PHE A 137 13.51 -2.10 -10.12
C PHE A 137 14.45 -3.11 -9.45
N PHE A 138 13.91 -4.19 -8.87
CA PHE A 138 14.72 -5.27 -8.29
C PHE A 138 15.62 -5.93 -9.33
N LEU A 139 15.11 -6.23 -10.52
CA LEU A 139 15.92 -6.82 -11.60
C LEU A 139 17.06 -5.88 -12.03
N ALA A 140 16.80 -4.58 -12.13
CA ALA A 140 17.83 -3.58 -12.45
C ALA A 140 18.90 -3.46 -11.35
N VAL A 141 18.51 -3.56 -10.08
CA VAL A 141 19.46 -3.61 -8.95
C VAL A 141 20.29 -4.90 -8.98
N GLN A 142 19.69 -6.04 -9.37
CA GLN A 142 20.43 -7.29 -9.58
C GLN A 142 21.47 -7.16 -10.70
N PHE A 143 21.09 -6.56 -11.84
CA PHE A 143 22.06 -6.27 -12.90
C PHE A 143 23.22 -5.41 -12.39
N LEU A 144 22.96 -4.39 -11.57
CA LEU A 144 24.02 -3.54 -11.02
C LEU A 144 25.06 -4.31 -10.18
N ASN A 145 24.63 -5.36 -9.47
CA ASN A 145 25.48 -6.14 -8.56
C ASN A 145 26.13 -7.37 -9.19
N ASP A 146 25.44 -8.05 -10.10
CA ASP A 146 25.87 -9.37 -10.60
C ASP A 146 26.80 -9.26 -11.81
N THR A 147 26.72 -8.17 -12.57
CA THR A 147 27.51 -7.97 -13.79
C THR A 147 28.98 -7.77 -13.47
N HIS A 148 29.87 -8.54 -14.08
CA HIS A 148 31.29 -8.31 -13.93
C HIS A 148 31.77 -7.15 -14.79
N VAL A 149 32.57 -6.28 -14.18
CA VAL A 149 33.20 -5.16 -14.88
C VAL A 149 34.51 -5.63 -15.51
N THR A 150 34.61 -5.54 -16.83
CA THR A 150 35.84 -5.89 -17.56
C THR A 150 36.48 -4.73 -18.30
N SER A 151 35.70 -3.72 -18.69
CA SER A 151 36.18 -2.55 -19.44
C SER A 151 35.62 -1.23 -18.90
N VAL A 152 36.26 -0.09 -19.22
CA VAL A 152 35.71 1.24 -18.93
C VAL A 152 34.36 1.45 -19.62
N LYS A 153 34.11 0.80 -20.77
CA LYS A 153 32.79 0.75 -21.43
C LYS A 153 31.72 0.15 -20.51
N ASP A 154 32.04 -0.95 -19.84
CA ASP A 154 31.13 -1.63 -18.90
C ASP A 154 30.82 -0.73 -17.68
N MET A 155 31.82 0.01 -17.20
CA MET A 155 31.63 1.01 -16.13
C MET A 155 30.68 2.11 -16.56
N ALA A 156 30.82 2.63 -17.78
CA ALA A 156 29.92 3.63 -18.32
C ALA A 156 28.48 3.09 -18.43
N ARG A 157 28.30 1.83 -18.89
CA ARG A 157 27.00 1.15 -18.96
C ARG A 157 26.34 1.05 -17.58
N LEU A 158 27.08 0.55 -16.58
CA LEU A 158 26.60 0.39 -15.21
C LEU A 158 26.31 1.73 -14.53
N LEU A 159 27.15 2.74 -14.75
CA LEU A 159 26.93 4.08 -14.24
C LEU A 159 25.67 4.71 -14.84
N PHE A 160 25.40 4.47 -16.12
CA PHE A 160 24.16 4.92 -16.74
C PHE A 160 22.94 4.20 -16.16
N LEU A 161 23.01 2.89 -15.95
CA LEU A 161 21.94 2.15 -15.24
C LEU A 161 21.71 2.73 -13.83
N ALA A 162 22.79 3.02 -13.10
CA ALA A 162 22.75 3.63 -11.78
C ALA A 162 22.08 5.01 -11.80
N SER A 163 22.32 5.82 -12.84
CA SER A 163 21.67 7.12 -13.02
C SER A 163 20.15 7.01 -13.17
N ILE A 164 19.67 5.98 -13.89
CA ILE A 164 18.23 5.74 -14.07
C ILE A 164 17.62 5.24 -12.76
N LEU A 165 18.32 4.35 -12.04
CA LEU A 165 17.88 3.91 -10.72
C LEU A 165 17.79 5.07 -9.72
N VAL A 166 18.69 6.06 -9.82
CA VAL A 166 18.60 7.29 -9.02
C VAL A 166 17.36 8.12 -9.38
N ASP A 167 17.02 8.24 -10.67
CA ASP A 167 15.76 8.89 -11.07
C ASP A 167 14.55 8.17 -10.45
N TYR A 168 14.55 6.83 -10.39
CA TYR A 168 13.49 6.02 -9.76
C TYR A 168 13.31 6.30 -8.26
N ILE A 169 14.40 6.53 -7.53
CA ILE A 169 14.36 6.79 -6.09
C ILE A 169 14.28 8.27 -5.73
N SER A 170 14.41 9.18 -6.70
CA SER A 170 14.49 10.62 -6.47
C SER A 170 13.31 11.16 -5.65
N GLU A 171 12.09 10.76 -6.03
CA GLU A 171 10.85 11.17 -5.35
C GLU A 171 10.58 10.34 -4.10
N SER A 172 10.76 9.01 -4.18
CA SER A 172 10.44 8.09 -3.08
C SER A 172 11.46 8.11 -1.94
N LYS A 173 12.67 8.64 -2.20
CA LYS A 173 13.81 8.74 -1.29
C LYS A 173 14.16 7.42 -0.60
N ARG A 174 13.91 6.28 -1.26
CA ARG A 174 14.20 4.96 -0.72
C ARG A 174 15.71 4.72 -0.67
N TYR A 175 16.15 4.17 0.45
CA TYR A 175 17.53 3.78 0.62
C TYR A 175 17.81 2.47 -0.14
N VAL A 176 18.82 2.51 -1.03
CA VAL A 176 19.26 1.38 -1.85
C VAL A 176 20.73 1.10 -1.51
N PRO A 177 21.01 0.12 -0.62
CA PRO A 177 22.38 -0.15 -0.18
C PRO A 177 23.29 -0.59 -1.32
N GLU A 178 22.76 -1.32 -2.30
CA GLU A 178 23.48 -1.81 -3.48
C GLU A 178 24.06 -0.65 -4.30
N MET A 179 23.32 0.45 -4.41
CA MET A 179 23.77 1.65 -5.13
C MET A 179 24.99 2.29 -4.45
N ILE A 180 24.93 2.43 -3.13
CA ILE A 180 26.05 3.01 -2.36
C ILE A 180 27.26 2.08 -2.40
N ALA A 181 27.03 0.77 -2.28
CA ALA A 181 28.08 -0.23 -2.36
C ALA A 181 28.75 -0.23 -3.75
N PHE A 182 27.95 -0.14 -4.82
CA PHE A 182 28.42 0.04 -6.20
C PHE A 182 29.26 1.31 -6.33
N MET A 183 28.76 2.47 -5.89
CA MET A 183 29.51 3.73 -5.99
C MET A 183 30.83 3.71 -5.21
N ARG A 184 30.85 3.07 -4.03
CA ARG A 184 32.09 2.89 -3.26
C ARG A 184 33.09 2.02 -4.02
N GLY A 185 32.66 0.89 -4.56
CA GLY A 185 33.52 0.01 -5.37
C GLY A 185 34.00 0.69 -6.64
N PHE A 186 33.13 1.48 -7.29
CA PHE A 186 33.45 2.24 -8.49
C PHE A 186 34.57 3.24 -8.24
N LEU A 187 34.45 4.08 -7.20
CA LEU A 187 35.49 5.05 -6.84
C LEU A 187 36.78 4.37 -6.38
N LEU A 188 36.69 3.20 -5.75
CA LEU A 188 37.87 2.44 -5.35
C LEU A 188 38.73 2.10 -6.59
N THR A 189 38.12 1.79 -7.74
CA THR A 189 38.89 1.51 -8.97
C THR A 189 39.67 2.69 -9.55
N SER A 190 39.42 3.92 -9.07
CA SER A 190 40.14 5.14 -9.48
C SER A 190 41.31 5.53 -8.57
N VAL A 191 41.54 4.78 -7.49
CA VAL A 191 42.60 5.04 -6.50
C VAL A 191 43.59 3.87 -6.48
N LYS A 192 44.84 4.14 -6.08
CA LYS A 192 45.82 3.08 -5.78
C LYS A 192 45.45 2.45 -4.44
N ASN A 193 45.00 1.20 -4.45
CA ASN A 193 44.53 0.53 -3.24
C ASN A 193 45.52 -0.54 -2.77
N GLU A 194 45.60 -0.73 -1.45
CA GLU A 194 46.32 -1.83 -0.83
C GLU A 194 45.60 -3.16 -1.04
N GLU A 195 46.31 -4.30 -1.04
CA GLU A 195 45.73 -5.60 -1.39
C GLU A 195 44.50 -5.99 -0.54
N ASP A 196 44.48 -5.56 0.72
CA ASP A 196 43.43 -5.83 1.69
C ASP A 196 42.13 -5.04 1.46
N GLU A 197 42.18 -3.93 0.71
CA GLU A 197 41.01 -3.09 0.46
C GLU A 197 40.11 -3.67 -0.65
N ARG A 198 38.95 -4.21 -0.24
CA ARG A 198 37.97 -4.79 -1.17
C ARG A 198 36.75 -3.92 -1.35
N ALA A 199 36.24 -3.90 -2.59
CA ALA A 199 34.92 -3.34 -2.87
C ALA A 199 33.85 -4.12 -2.09
N PRO A 200 32.79 -3.45 -1.60
CA PRO A 200 31.71 -4.12 -0.88
C PRO A 200 30.83 -5.02 -1.77
N VAL A 201 30.97 -4.94 -3.10
CA VAL A 201 30.22 -5.71 -4.09
C VAL A 201 31.19 -6.56 -4.92
N CYS A 202 30.76 -7.75 -5.34
CA CYS A 202 31.58 -8.73 -6.07
C CYS A 202 31.74 -8.46 -7.57
N ASN A 203 31.05 -7.44 -8.11
CA ASN A 203 31.13 -7.04 -9.52
C ASN A 203 32.49 -6.45 -9.91
N PHE A 204 33.23 -5.87 -8.97
CA PHE A 204 34.52 -5.25 -9.24
C PHE A 204 35.68 -6.27 -9.19
N PRO A 205 36.62 -6.19 -10.15
CA PRO A 205 37.77 -7.09 -10.21
C PRO A 205 38.77 -6.81 -9.09
N VAL A 206 39.28 -7.88 -8.47
CA VAL A 206 40.24 -7.82 -7.35
C VAL A 206 41.69 -7.80 -7.84
N SER A 207 41.95 -8.36 -9.02
CA SER A 207 43.29 -8.46 -9.61
C SER A 207 43.65 -7.24 -10.47
N LEU A 208 44.93 -6.85 -10.43
CA LEU A 208 45.50 -5.92 -11.40
C LEU A 208 45.52 -6.56 -12.80
N PRO A 209 45.39 -5.81 -13.91
CA PRO A 209 45.28 -4.34 -14.00
C PRO A 209 43.87 -3.78 -13.75
N HIS A 210 42.83 -4.62 -13.84
CA HIS A 210 41.43 -4.18 -13.79
C HIS A 210 41.01 -3.58 -12.43
N ARG A 211 41.71 -3.92 -11.34
CA ARG A 211 41.52 -3.25 -10.03
C ARG A 211 41.73 -1.74 -10.09
N HIS A 212 42.60 -1.24 -10.98
CA HIS A 212 42.91 0.18 -11.16
C HIS A 212 42.41 0.70 -12.52
N MET A 213 41.31 0.15 -13.03
CA MET A 213 40.85 0.44 -14.39
C MET A 213 40.49 1.92 -14.62
N LEU A 214 39.96 2.61 -13.61
CA LEU A 214 39.66 4.04 -13.68
C LEU A 214 40.80 4.93 -13.19
N LEU A 215 41.96 4.36 -12.86
CA LEU A 215 43.13 5.15 -12.50
C LEU A 215 43.65 5.85 -13.76
N ILE A 216 43.62 7.19 -13.72
CA ILE A 216 44.23 8.04 -14.74
C ILE A 216 45.74 8.02 -14.52
N ASN A 217 46.51 7.55 -15.51
CA ASN A 217 47.95 7.41 -15.38
C ASN A 217 48.67 8.62 -15.98
N GLU A 218 48.20 9.09 -17.14
CA GLU A 218 48.73 10.24 -17.86
C GLU A 218 48.13 11.57 -17.39
N ASN A 219 48.87 12.66 -17.55
CA ASN A 219 48.39 13.99 -17.18
C ASN A 219 47.41 14.51 -18.25
N CYS A 220 46.12 14.38 -18.01
CA CYS A 220 45.07 14.92 -18.87
C CYS A 220 44.81 16.42 -18.65
N SER A 221 45.77 17.16 -18.09
CA SER A 221 45.59 18.56 -17.67
C SER A 221 45.76 19.59 -18.81
N GLY A 222 45.56 19.18 -20.06
CA GLY A 222 45.74 20.05 -21.24
C GLY A 222 44.71 21.19 -21.28
N PRO A 223 45.12 22.42 -21.68
CA PRO A 223 44.25 23.61 -21.65
C PRO A 223 43.09 23.61 -22.66
N ASN A 224 43.06 22.65 -23.60
CA ASN A 224 42.08 22.59 -24.69
C ASN A 224 41.05 21.44 -24.56
N LEU A 225 40.98 20.76 -23.41
CA LEU A 225 40.02 19.67 -23.22
C LEU A 225 38.65 20.21 -22.82
N THR A 226 37.72 20.26 -23.79
CA THR A 226 36.31 20.57 -23.54
C THR A 226 35.56 19.36 -23.01
N LEU A 227 34.60 19.60 -22.11
CA LEU A 227 33.71 18.56 -21.60
C LEU A 227 32.80 18.07 -22.74
N THR A 228 33.01 16.85 -23.19
CA THR A 228 32.15 16.18 -24.17
C THR A 228 31.13 15.31 -23.47
N LYS A 229 29.91 15.26 -24.00
CA LYS A 229 28.89 14.31 -23.52
C LYS A 229 29.22 12.92 -24.05
N ILE A 230 28.98 11.90 -23.22
CA ILE A 230 29.13 10.50 -23.64
C ILE A 230 27.89 10.11 -24.44
N ASP A 231 28.09 9.77 -25.72
CA ASP A 231 27.02 9.29 -26.59
C ASP A 231 26.61 7.85 -26.26
N LEU A 232 25.30 7.59 -26.22
CA LEU A 232 24.75 6.29 -25.85
C LEU A 232 25.12 5.18 -26.85
N SER A 233 25.18 5.50 -28.15
CA SER A 233 25.56 4.55 -29.20
C SER A 233 26.99 4.03 -28.99
N CYS A 234 27.94 4.90 -28.65
CA CYS A 234 29.33 4.52 -28.37
C CYS A 234 29.46 3.54 -27.19
N VAL A 235 28.57 3.63 -26.21
CA VAL A 235 28.62 2.80 -25.00
C VAL A 235 27.84 1.49 -25.17
N PHE A 236 26.71 1.48 -25.89
CA PHE A 236 25.83 0.32 -25.94
C PHE A 236 25.92 -0.51 -27.22
N ASP A 237 26.29 0.09 -28.37
CA ASP A 237 26.41 -0.66 -29.60
C ASP A 237 27.75 -1.46 -29.59
N GLU A 238 27.67 -2.76 -29.89
CA GLU A 238 28.81 -3.69 -29.86
C GLU A 238 29.81 -3.41 -31.00
N ASP A 239 29.31 -2.92 -32.14
CA ASP A 239 30.09 -2.66 -33.36
C ASP A 239 30.92 -1.37 -33.31
N ALA A 240 30.67 -0.51 -32.31
CA ALA A 240 31.40 0.75 -32.15
C ALA A 240 32.73 0.50 -31.42
N THR A 241 33.83 0.51 -32.18
CA THR A 241 35.22 0.54 -31.67
C THR A 241 35.59 1.87 -30.97
N SER A 242 34.62 2.75 -30.71
CA SER A 242 34.86 4.17 -30.41
C SER A 242 35.18 4.47 -28.94
N PHE A 243 34.88 3.56 -28.00
CA PHE A 243 35.11 3.79 -26.58
C PHE A 243 36.29 2.97 -26.06
N GLU A 244 37.50 3.37 -26.49
CA GLU A 244 38.75 2.78 -26.02
C GLU A 244 39.05 3.19 -24.57
N ASP A 245 39.90 2.42 -23.89
CA ASP A 245 40.41 2.68 -22.53
C ASP A 245 41.41 3.86 -22.50
N SER A 246 40.94 5.03 -22.93
CA SER A 246 41.67 6.29 -22.85
C SER A 246 41.48 6.94 -21.49
N ASP A 247 42.53 7.60 -20.98
CA ASP A 247 42.46 8.36 -19.73
C ASP A 247 41.46 9.52 -19.79
N LEU A 248 41.19 10.06 -20.99
CA LEU A 248 40.08 11.02 -21.22
C LEU A 248 38.72 10.39 -20.91
N ASN A 249 38.47 9.19 -21.45
CA ASN A 249 37.20 8.48 -21.27
C ASN A 249 36.99 8.09 -19.81
N LYS A 250 38.06 7.70 -19.11
CA LYS A 250 38.03 7.48 -17.65
C LYS A 250 37.65 8.76 -16.90
N ALA A 251 38.22 9.91 -17.27
CA ALA A 251 37.89 11.21 -16.66
C ALA A 251 36.43 11.60 -16.90
N LEU A 252 35.89 11.37 -18.10
CA LEU A 252 34.47 11.63 -18.41
C LEU A 252 33.53 10.73 -17.59
N VAL A 253 33.87 9.45 -17.47
CA VAL A 253 33.14 8.48 -16.65
C VAL A 253 33.17 8.87 -15.16
N LEU A 254 34.31 9.37 -14.66
CA LEU A 254 34.42 9.93 -13.31
C LEU A 254 33.57 11.19 -13.13
N HIS A 255 33.53 12.11 -14.09
CA HIS A 255 32.65 13.28 -14.04
C HIS A 255 31.17 12.88 -13.90
N CYS A 256 30.71 11.93 -14.70
CA CYS A 256 29.35 11.38 -14.56
C CYS A 256 29.12 10.76 -13.18
N ALA A 257 30.13 10.10 -12.60
CA ALA A 257 30.04 9.51 -11.28
C ALA A 257 29.93 10.56 -10.16
N PHE A 258 30.68 11.65 -10.25
CA PHE A 258 30.54 12.78 -9.31
C PHE A 258 29.18 13.47 -9.45
N GLY A 259 28.66 13.60 -10.67
CA GLY A 259 27.29 14.05 -10.92
C GLY A 259 26.24 13.12 -10.29
N LEU A 260 26.47 11.81 -10.28
CA LEU A 260 25.59 10.84 -9.63
C LEU A 260 25.70 10.91 -8.09
N LEU A 261 26.92 11.05 -7.56
CA LEU A 261 27.19 11.19 -6.13
C LEU A 261 26.53 12.44 -5.54
N SER A 262 26.53 13.56 -6.28
CA SER A 262 25.87 14.79 -5.82
C SER A 262 24.36 14.64 -5.76
N LYS A 263 23.74 13.94 -6.74
CA LYS A 263 22.31 13.58 -6.67
C LYS A 263 22.00 12.65 -5.50
N LEU A 264 22.81 11.60 -5.28
CA LEU A 264 22.65 10.68 -4.15
C LEU A 264 22.75 11.41 -2.81
N LEU A 265 23.68 12.37 -2.70
CA LEU A 265 23.83 13.23 -1.53
C LEU A 265 22.54 14.00 -1.23
N GLN A 266 21.95 14.62 -2.26
CA GLN A 266 20.70 15.38 -2.11
C GLN A 266 19.54 14.48 -1.65
N ILE A 267 19.40 13.29 -2.23
CA ILE A 267 18.31 12.35 -1.89
C ILE A 267 18.46 11.84 -0.46
N TYR A 268 19.67 11.42 -0.07
CA TYR A 268 19.92 10.78 1.23
C TYR A 268 20.25 11.74 2.37
N SER A 269 20.36 13.05 2.11
CA SER A 269 20.38 14.09 3.15
C SER A 269 19.18 14.02 4.12
N VAL A 270 18.08 13.39 3.70
CA VAL A 270 16.87 13.16 4.52
C VAL A 270 17.11 12.15 5.65
N PHE A 271 18.20 11.37 5.63
CA PHE A 271 18.51 10.37 6.65
C PHE A 271 19.63 10.82 7.61
N PRO A 272 19.36 11.76 8.54
CA PRO A 272 20.40 12.44 9.32
C PRO A 272 21.22 11.49 10.20
N HIS A 273 20.62 10.41 10.72
CA HIS A 273 21.29 9.55 11.71
C HIS A 273 22.23 8.51 11.10
N SER A 274 22.06 8.16 9.83
CA SER A 274 22.86 7.12 9.16
C SER A 274 23.80 7.71 8.11
N PHE A 275 23.60 8.97 7.74
CA PHE A 275 24.32 9.64 6.66
C PHE A 275 25.85 9.59 6.82
N THR A 276 26.35 9.90 8.01
CA THR A 276 27.79 9.93 8.32
C THR A 276 28.42 8.56 8.14
N ALA A 277 27.78 7.49 8.63
CA ALA A 277 28.27 6.13 8.49
C ALA A 277 28.29 5.65 7.02
N ILE A 278 27.32 6.09 6.22
CA ILE A 278 27.17 5.69 4.81
C ILE A 278 28.20 6.40 3.93
N PHE A 279 28.36 7.71 4.09
CA PHE A 279 29.13 8.55 3.16
C PHE A 279 30.55 8.90 3.64
N ALA A 280 30.92 8.69 4.91
CA ALA A 280 32.29 8.91 5.37
C ALA A 280 33.32 8.04 4.61
N PRO A 281 33.09 6.72 4.39
CA PRO A 281 34.04 5.90 3.62
C PRO A 281 34.20 6.36 2.17
N VAL A 282 33.14 6.93 1.58
CA VAL A 282 33.18 7.49 0.21
C VAL A 282 34.03 8.75 0.17
N MET A 283 33.88 9.64 1.15
CA MET A 283 34.70 10.84 1.30
C MET A 283 36.19 10.51 1.43
N ASP A 284 36.53 9.48 2.20
CA ASP A 284 37.93 9.08 2.40
C ASP A 284 38.56 8.56 1.09
N ILE A 285 37.79 7.88 0.25
CA ILE A 285 38.24 7.48 -1.10
C ILE A 285 38.50 8.71 -1.98
N ILE A 286 37.58 9.69 -1.98
CA ILE A 286 37.70 10.90 -2.81
C ILE A 286 38.96 11.71 -2.45
N LYS A 287 39.31 11.79 -1.16
CA LYS A 287 40.54 12.47 -0.70
C LYS A 287 41.84 11.80 -1.18
N ARG A 288 41.82 10.49 -1.45
CA ARG A 288 42.98 9.72 -1.91
C ARG A 288 43.19 9.82 -3.43
N MET A 289 42.27 10.44 -4.17
CA MET A 289 42.36 10.53 -5.62
C MET A 289 43.51 11.45 -6.06
N PRO A 290 44.24 11.10 -7.14
CA PRO A 290 45.34 11.90 -7.67
C PRO A 290 44.83 13.13 -8.45
N GLN A 291 44.40 14.18 -7.72
CA GLN A 291 43.79 15.40 -8.27
C GLN A 291 44.71 16.16 -9.25
N ASP A 292 46.03 16.08 -9.06
CA ASP A 292 47.02 16.80 -9.87
C ASP A 292 47.05 16.39 -11.35
N ARG A 293 46.51 15.21 -11.67
CA ARG A 293 46.50 14.65 -13.03
C ARG A 293 45.20 14.95 -13.79
N TYR A 294 44.18 15.41 -13.07
CA TYR A 294 42.84 15.59 -13.61
C TYR A 294 42.70 16.90 -14.39
N PRO A 295 41.81 16.95 -15.39
CA PRO A 295 41.47 18.20 -16.06
C PRO A 295 40.74 19.16 -15.10
N GLN A 296 40.77 20.46 -15.42
CA GLN A 296 40.27 21.51 -14.52
C GLN A 296 38.80 21.34 -14.14
N TRP A 297 37.95 20.91 -15.08
CA TRP A 297 36.52 20.65 -14.83
C TRP A 297 36.30 19.53 -13.80
N LEU A 298 37.07 18.44 -13.88
CA LEU A 298 36.95 17.32 -12.93
C LEU A 298 37.41 17.72 -11.54
N ARG A 299 38.47 18.54 -11.43
CA ARG A 299 38.92 19.09 -10.14
C ARG A 299 37.84 19.95 -9.50
N SER A 300 37.21 20.84 -10.26
CA SER A 300 36.11 21.65 -9.74
C SER A 300 34.94 20.80 -9.25
N ASP A 301 34.59 19.71 -9.95
CA ASP A 301 33.53 18.81 -9.51
C ASP A 301 33.88 18.10 -8.19
N ILE A 302 35.14 17.64 -8.07
CA ILE A 302 35.64 17.02 -6.84
C ILE A 302 35.58 18.01 -5.67
N ASP A 303 36.03 19.24 -5.87
CA ASP A 303 36.01 20.28 -4.84
C ASP A 303 34.57 20.59 -4.38
N ILE A 304 33.64 20.70 -5.32
CA ILE A 304 32.20 20.92 -5.03
C ILE A 304 31.64 19.74 -4.23
N VAL A 305 31.93 18.51 -4.64
CA VAL A 305 31.46 17.30 -3.96
C VAL A 305 32.10 17.19 -2.58
N GLN A 306 33.39 17.42 -2.42
CA GLN A 306 34.10 17.39 -1.14
C GLN A 306 33.55 18.44 -0.17
N ALA A 307 33.31 19.67 -0.63
CA ALA A 307 32.72 20.74 0.18
C ALA A 307 31.29 20.37 0.62
N SER A 308 30.47 19.86 -0.31
CA SER A 308 29.08 19.49 -0.04
C SER A 308 28.98 18.34 0.97
N TYR A 309 29.72 17.25 0.73
CA TYR A 309 29.76 16.11 1.65
C TYR A 309 30.34 16.50 3.01
N GLY A 310 31.42 17.28 3.04
CA GLY A 310 32.04 17.75 4.28
C GLY A 310 31.08 18.61 5.12
N GLY A 311 30.26 19.43 4.47
CA GLY A 311 29.19 20.19 5.11
C GLY A 311 28.11 19.29 5.71
N GLU A 312 27.57 18.35 4.92
CA GLU A 312 26.50 17.45 5.38
C GLU A 312 26.96 16.49 6.47
N ILE A 313 28.18 15.94 6.39
CA ILE A 313 28.75 15.08 7.44
C ILE A 313 28.88 15.85 8.76
N LYS A 314 29.30 17.12 8.72
CA LYS A 314 29.38 17.97 9.93
C LYS A 314 28.01 18.24 10.53
N LYS A 315 27.01 18.57 9.69
CA LYS A 315 25.62 18.79 10.12
C LYS A 315 25.03 17.54 10.79
N HIS A 316 25.36 16.37 10.27
CA HIS A 316 24.83 15.07 10.71
C HIS A 316 25.76 14.31 11.66
N SER A 317 26.76 14.97 12.24
CA SER A 317 27.74 14.37 13.15
C SER A 317 27.13 13.87 14.47
N SER A 318 25.94 14.35 14.85
CA SER A 318 25.28 13.94 16.10
C SER A 318 24.67 12.54 15.98
N PHE A 319 25.26 11.59 16.70
CA PHE A 319 24.69 10.25 16.86
C PHE A 319 23.67 10.24 17.99
N LYS A 320 22.45 9.80 17.70
CA LYS A 320 21.42 9.55 18.71
C LYS A 320 21.29 8.04 18.90
N GLN A 321 21.48 7.58 20.14
CA GLN A 321 21.26 6.17 20.47
C GLN A 321 19.80 5.80 20.22
N LEU A 322 19.58 4.71 19.48
CA LEU A 322 18.24 4.16 19.27
C LEU A 322 17.65 3.71 20.61
N GLN A 323 16.47 4.20 20.91
CA GLN A 323 15.71 3.79 22.09
C GLN A 323 14.58 2.87 21.65
N ARG A 324 14.22 1.90 22.50
CA ARG A 324 13.03 1.09 22.25
C ARG A 324 11.82 2.02 22.15
N PRO A 325 10.94 1.84 21.16
CA PRO A 325 9.73 2.66 21.07
C PRO A 325 8.96 2.51 22.38
N LYS A 326 8.66 3.64 23.02
CA LYS A 326 7.88 3.66 24.25
C LYS A 326 6.51 3.08 23.91
N GLN A 327 6.14 1.97 24.54
CA GLN A 327 4.81 1.41 24.36
C GLN A 327 3.78 2.48 24.75
N THR A 328 2.96 2.88 23.78
CA THR A 328 1.81 3.71 24.05
C THR A 328 0.86 2.90 24.90
N LYS A 329 0.52 3.41 26.09
CA LYS A 329 -0.50 2.76 26.92
C LYS A 329 -1.81 2.80 26.14
N ASN A 330 -2.38 1.62 25.85
CA ASN A 330 -3.68 1.56 25.18
C ASN A 330 -4.70 2.31 26.04
N MET A 331 -5.55 3.10 25.39
CA MET A 331 -6.67 3.74 26.04
C MET A 331 -7.63 2.65 26.54
N LEU A 332 -8.29 2.91 27.68
CA LEU A 332 -9.36 2.05 28.16
C LEU A 332 -10.40 1.88 27.05
N GLU A 333 -10.86 0.64 26.85
CA GLU A 333 -11.89 0.36 25.87
C GLU A 333 -13.19 1.08 26.27
N PHE A 334 -13.62 2.04 25.45
CA PHE A 334 -14.88 2.72 25.67
C PHE A 334 -16.01 1.79 25.22
N LEU A 335 -16.79 1.29 26.18
CA LEU A 335 -18.02 0.59 25.88
C LEU A 335 -19.10 1.62 25.52
N GLU A 336 -19.75 1.40 24.38
CA GLU A 336 -20.90 2.23 24.00
C GLU A 336 -22.04 2.02 25.00
N PRO A 337 -22.67 3.09 25.48
CA PRO A 337 -23.84 2.97 26.33
C PRO A 337 -24.97 2.31 25.53
N ARG A 338 -25.60 1.29 26.11
CA ARG A 338 -26.77 0.65 25.50
C ARG A 338 -27.97 1.60 25.59
N THR A 339 -28.14 2.46 24.60
CA THR A 339 -29.31 3.34 24.46
C THR A 339 -30.39 2.65 23.63
N GLU A 340 -31.65 2.87 23.99
CA GLU A 340 -32.80 2.46 23.18
C GLU A 340 -33.14 3.64 22.26
N ASP A 341 -33.00 3.48 20.94
CA ASP A 341 -33.08 4.55 19.91
C ASP A 341 -34.46 5.19 19.72
N GLU A 342 -35.45 4.86 20.55
CA GLU A 342 -36.78 5.44 20.43
C GLU A 342 -37.27 5.98 21.76
N GLY A 343 -37.58 7.28 21.77
CA GLY A 343 -38.29 7.99 22.84
C GLY A 343 -39.70 7.47 23.09
N GLY A 344 -39.80 6.21 23.50
CA GLY A 344 -41.04 5.51 23.82
C GLY A 344 -40.99 5.01 25.25
N SER A 345 -41.47 5.83 26.18
CA SER A 345 -41.99 5.47 27.52
C SER A 345 -41.82 3.99 27.93
N LYS A 346 -40.67 3.67 28.54
CA LYS A 346 -40.34 2.62 29.55
C LYS A 346 -41.06 1.25 29.60
N ILE A 347 -41.90 0.83 28.65
CA ILE A 347 -42.68 -0.42 28.80
C ILE A 347 -42.68 -1.31 27.53
N THR A 348 -42.29 -0.82 26.36
CA THR A 348 -42.73 -1.48 25.11
C THR A 348 -41.68 -2.13 24.21
N LYS A 349 -40.40 -2.21 24.58
CA LYS A 349 -39.38 -2.79 23.67
C LYS A 349 -38.32 -3.70 24.31
N LEU A 350 -38.69 -4.45 25.35
CA LEU A 350 -37.83 -5.56 25.83
C LEU A 350 -37.98 -6.79 24.93
N SER A 351 -36.88 -7.12 24.24
CA SER A 351 -36.51 -8.45 23.73
C SER A 351 -37.56 -9.19 22.88
N LYS A 352 -37.56 -8.91 21.57
CA LYS A 352 -38.63 -9.33 20.66
C LYS A 352 -38.73 -10.84 20.43
N ASP A 353 -37.74 -11.68 20.71
CA ASP A 353 -37.84 -13.13 20.34
C ASP A 353 -37.61 -14.14 21.47
N SER A 354 -36.82 -13.86 22.52
CA SER A 354 -36.63 -14.81 23.63
C SER A 354 -37.67 -14.65 24.75
N GLU A 355 -38.20 -13.44 24.97
CA GLU A 355 -39.10 -13.14 26.08
C GLU A 355 -40.60 -13.11 25.71
N LYS A 356 -40.97 -13.39 24.46
CA LYS A 356 -42.40 -13.46 24.07
C LYS A 356 -43.17 -14.46 24.93
N GLY A 357 -42.58 -15.64 25.19
CA GLY A 357 -43.21 -16.68 26.02
C GLY A 357 -43.31 -16.31 27.50
N THR A 358 -42.25 -15.73 28.08
CA THR A 358 -42.24 -15.34 29.50
C THR A 358 -43.13 -14.12 29.77
N ASN A 359 -43.17 -13.15 28.85
CA ASN A 359 -44.03 -11.98 28.94
C ASN A 359 -45.50 -12.31 28.66
N ALA A 360 -45.79 -13.22 27.73
CA ALA A 360 -47.15 -13.75 27.55
C ALA A 360 -47.65 -14.45 28.84
N LYS A 361 -46.80 -15.26 29.48
CA LYS A 361 -47.13 -15.91 30.76
C LYS A 361 -47.39 -14.90 31.88
N LYS A 362 -46.58 -13.83 31.98
CA LYS A 362 -46.81 -12.75 32.96
C LYS A 362 -48.11 -11.99 32.70
N ARG A 363 -48.43 -11.68 31.44
CA ARG A 363 -49.69 -11.05 31.05
C ARG A 363 -50.89 -11.93 31.38
N LEU A 364 -50.82 -13.22 31.06
CA LEU A 364 -51.86 -14.19 31.37
C LEU A 364 -52.09 -14.30 32.88
N MET A 365 -51.01 -14.37 33.67
CA MET A 365 -51.09 -14.39 35.14
C MET A 365 -51.71 -13.12 35.71
N HIS A 366 -51.43 -11.96 35.11
CA HIS A 366 -52.06 -10.70 35.53
C HIS A 366 -53.56 -10.70 35.23
N MET A 367 -53.97 -11.14 34.03
CA MET A 367 -55.39 -11.27 33.67
C MET A 367 -56.11 -12.26 34.58
N TYR A 368 -55.53 -13.43 34.83
CA TYR A 368 -56.07 -14.42 35.76
C TYR A 368 -56.28 -13.83 37.17
N LYS A 369 -55.27 -13.13 37.72
CA LYS A 369 -55.40 -12.48 39.03
C LYS A 369 -56.47 -11.40 39.04
N LYS A 370 -56.62 -10.65 37.93
CA LYS A 370 -57.64 -9.61 37.80
C LYS A 370 -59.05 -10.21 37.78
N GLU A 371 -59.28 -11.24 36.98
CA GLU A 371 -60.56 -11.94 36.90
C GLU A 371 -60.91 -12.63 38.22
N MET A 372 -59.95 -13.34 38.82
CA MET A 372 -60.13 -13.97 40.14
C MET A 372 -60.53 -12.96 41.22
N ARG A 373 -59.86 -11.80 41.27
CA ARG A 373 -60.21 -10.73 42.22
C ARG A 373 -61.59 -10.13 41.92
N GLY A 374 -61.95 -9.99 40.65
CA GLY A 374 -63.28 -9.57 40.21
C GLY A 374 -64.38 -10.53 40.68
N ALA A 375 -64.23 -11.82 40.39
CA ALA A 375 -65.18 -12.87 40.79
C ALA A 375 -65.33 -12.96 42.31
N MET A 376 -64.21 -12.88 43.05
CA MET A 376 -64.25 -12.88 44.51
C MET A 376 -64.99 -11.66 45.08
N LYS A 377 -64.88 -10.50 44.41
CA LYS A 377 -65.59 -9.28 44.82
C LYS A 377 -67.10 -9.43 44.61
N GLU A 378 -67.55 -10.03 43.51
CA GLU A 378 -68.98 -10.31 43.26
C GLU A 378 -69.53 -11.34 44.26
N LEU A 379 -68.85 -12.46 44.50
CA LEU A 379 -69.27 -13.45 45.52
C LEU A 379 -69.42 -12.84 46.92
N ARG A 380 -68.55 -11.88 47.27
CA ARG A 380 -68.67 -11.15 48.54
C ARG A 380 -69.90 -10.23 48.58
N LYS A 381 -70.30 -9.64 47.45
CA LYS A 381 -71.54 -8.85 47.37
C LYS A 381 -72.76 -9.75 47.47
N ASP A 382 -72.77 -10.88 46.76
CA ASP A 382 -73.88 -11.85 46.80
C ASP A 382 -74.09 -12.42 48.21
N ASN A 383 -73.01 -12.77 48.90
CA ASN A 383 -73.09 -13.21 50.30
C ASN A 383 -73.63 -12.12 51.23
N ARG A 384 -73.29 -10.85 51.00
CA ARG A 384 -73.88 -9.74 51.77
C ARG A 384 -75.38 -9.61 51.50
N PHE A 385 -75.79 -9.76 50.24
CA PHE A 385 -77.19 -9.71 49.84
C PHE A 385 -78.01 -10.86 50.47
N LEU A 386 -77.54 -12.10 50.35
CA LEU A 386 -78.17 -13.27 50.98
C LEU A 386 -78.23 -13.15 52.50
N ALA A 387 -77.19 -12.60 53.13
CA ALA A 387 -77.18 -12.35 54.57
C ALA A 387 -78.24 -11.30 54.98
N SER A 388 -78.39 -10.21 54.21
CA SER A 388 -79.46 -9.24 54.47
C SER A 388 -80.85 -9.84 54.31
N GLU A 389 -81.09 -10.64 53.27
CA GLU A 389 -82.38 -11.28 53.02
C GLU A 389 -82.71 -12.30 54.13
N LYS A 390 -81.73 -13.13 54.54
CA LYS A 390 -81.89 -14.07 55.65
C LYS A 390 -82.19 -13.36 56.97
N ARG A 391 -81.52 -12.24 57.26
CA ARG A 391 -81.82 -11.43 58.46
C ARG A 391 -83.23 -10.87 58.41
N GLN A 392 -83.69 -10.36 57.26
CA GLN A 392 -85.06 -9.88 57.11
C GLN A 392 -86.08 -11.00 57.34
N ARG A 393 -85.87 -12.20 56.75
CA ARG A 393 -86.73 -13.39 56.99
C ARG A 393 -86.73 -13.87 58.44
N VAL A 394 -85.60 -13.75 59.16
CA VAL A 394 -85.52 -14.08 60.60
C VAL A 394 -86.25 -13.02 61.43
N ALA A 395 -86.04 -11.73 61.16
CA ALA A 395 -86.71 -10.65 61.86
C ALA A 395 -88.23 -10.74 61.77
N VAL A 396 -88.78 -11.03 60.58
CA VAL A 396 -90.22 -11.27 60.36
C VAL A 396 -90.70 -12.47 61.19
N ARG A 397 -90.01 -13.61 61.14
CA ARG A 397 -90.38 -14.80 61.94
C ARG A 397 -90.28 -14.58 63.45
N ASP A 398 -89.27 -13.84 63.91
CA ASP A 398 -89.10 -13.50 65.32
C ASP A 398 -90.18 -12.55 65.79
N GLN A 399 -90.62 -11.60 64.94
CA GLN A 399 -91.76 -10.73 65.21
C GLN A 399 -93.05 -11.56 65.35
N GLU A 400 -93.35 -12.45 64.39
CA GLU A 400 -94.49 -13.37 64.46
C GLU A 400 -94.44 -14.27 65.72
N ARG A 401 -93.26 -14.79 66.07
CA ARG A 401 -93.08 -15.61 67.29
C ARG A 401 -93.31 -14.78 68.55
N LYS A 402 -92.77 -13.56 68.63
CA LYS A 402 -92.95 -12.66 69.79
C LYS A 402 -94.42 -12.31 69.98
N GLU A 403 -95.14 -12.04 68.90
CA GLU A 403 -96.58 -11.81 68.91
C GLU A 403 -97.32 -13.04 69.49
N LYS A 404 -97.05 -14.24 68.97
CA LYS A 404 -97.65 -15.50 69.48
C LYS A 404 -97.31 -15.81 70.94
N VAL A 405 -96.05 -15.62 71.36
CA VAL A 405 -95.64 -15.86 72.76
C VAL A 405 -96.29 -14.85 73.69
N LYS A 406 -96.43 -13.59 73.26
CA LYS A 406 -97.14 -12.56 74.02
C LYS A 406 -98.61 -12.94 74.23
N GLU A 407 -99.27 -13.44 73.20
CA GLU A 407 -100.63 -13.99 73.30
C GLU A 407 -100.70 -15.18 74.27
N LEU A 408 -99.79 -16.15 74.16
CA LEU A 408 -99.74 -17.33 75.04
C LEU A 408 -99.43 -16.96 76.49
N MET A 409 -98.46 -16.09 76.76
CA MET A 409 -98.14 -15.63 78.12
C MET A 409 -99.28 -14.84 78.73
N SER A 410 -99.95 -13.99 77.93
CA SER A 410 -101.18 -13.32 78.34
C SER A 410 -102.23 -14.35 78.78
N SER A 411 -102.42 -15.43 78.03
CA SER A 411 -103.34 -16.52 78.38
C SER A 411 -102.93 -17.31 79.63
N LEU A 412 -101.64 -17.65 79.76
CA LEU A 412 -101.12 -18.38 80.93
C LEU A 412 -101.18 -17.55 82.21
N GLN A 413 -100.82 -16.26 82.14
CA GLN A 413 -100.92 -15.34 83.29
C GLN A 413 -102.36 -15.26 83.81
N GLN A 414 -103.33 -15.37 82.90
CA GLN A 414 -104.75 -15.52 83.23
C GLN A 414 -105.02 -16.83 83.99
N GLN A 415 -104.58 -17.98 83.47
CA GLN A 415 -104.71 -19.29 84.13
C GLN A 415 -104.07 -19.34 85.53
N GLN A 416 -102.91 -18.71 85.75
CA GLN A 416 -102.24 -18.74 87.05
C GLN A 416 -102.89 -17.81 88.08
N GLY A 417 -103.38 -16.65 87.64
CA GLY A 417 -104.22 -15.81 88.48
C GLY A 417 -105.42 -16.59 89.01
N ASP A 418 -106.05 -17.39 88.15
CA ASP A 418 -107.13 -18.29 88.52
C ASP A 418 -106.68 -19.41 89.48
N TYR A 419 -105.51 -20.03 89.24
CA TYR A 419 -104.98 -21.11 90.10
C TYR A 419 -104.53 -20.65 91.51
N ASN A 420 -103.78 -19.55 91.65
CA ASN A 420 -103.31 -19.04 92.95
C ASN A 420 -104.47 -18.72 93.90
N LYS A 421 -105.59 -18.23 93.35
CA LYS A 421 -106.83 -18.04 94.10
C LYS A 421 -107.32 -19.35 94.71
N MET A 422 -107.28 -20.44 93.94
CA MET A 422 -107.65 -21.75 94.46
C MET A 422 -106.69 -22.21 95.56
N ARG A 423 -105.36 -22.18 95.32
CA ARG A 423 -104.37 -22.79 96.21
C ARG A 423 -104.09 -22.03 97.50
N ALA A 424 -104.28 -20.71 97.52
CA ALA A 424 -104.26 -20.00 98.81
C ALA A 424 -105.29 -20.58 99.78
N GLY A 425 -106.29 -21.30 99.28
CA GLY A 425 -106.91 -22.39 100.02
C GLY A 425 -106.12 -23.70 99.88
N ARG A 426 -105.70 -24.25 101.03
CA ARG A 426 -105.43 -25.69 101.30
C ARG A 426 -103.97 -26.16 101.13
N LEU A 427 -103.40 -27.05 101.98
CA LEU A 427 -103.98 -28.05 102.92
C LEU A 427 -104.86 -27.49 104.05
#